data_AF-A0AA88XS51-F1
#
_entry.id   AF-A0AA88XS51-F1
#
_cell.length_a   1.000
_cell.length_b   1.000
_cell.length_c   1.000
_cell.angle_alpha   90.00
_cell.angle_beta   90.00
_cell.angle_gamma   90.00
#
_symmetry.space_group_name_H-M   'P 1'
#
loop_
_entity.id
_entity.type
_entity.pdbx_description
1 polymer ?
#
loop_
_entity_poly.entity_id
_entity_poly.type
_entity_poly.pdbx_seq_one_letter_code
_entity_poly.pdbx_strand_id
1 'polypeptide(L)'
;MKYSIKVAPLYIYFAGPFTPDTVIDFWRMTWQYDIKQIVMLTNLIEGSTIKCLRYWPQDEDDFGPLHVKTEDEELYESHAVRTFQLQKGEEKRSVTQFHFTAWPDKGVPDDVMSVLNFREEVVKHCNYEEHGPMIVHCSAGIGRTGTFIALDYLLREGSSGPKIDVINCVSKMRQQRVCVIQTLVSFKL
;
A
#
# COMPACT_ATOMS: atom_id res chain seq x y z
N MET A 1 -20.42 -26.17 17.39
CA MET A 1 -20.61 -24.86 16.72
C MET A 1 -19.31 -24.07 16.88
N LYS A 2 -18.43 -24.06 15.87
CA LYS A 2 -17.26 -23.18 15.86
C LYS A 2 -17.67 -21.91 15.12
N TYR A 3 -17.91 -20.83 15.84
CA TYR A 3 -18.01 -19.51 15.24
C TYR A 3 -16.63 -19.18 14.67
N SER A 4 -16.47 -19.36 13.36
CA SER A 4 -15.32 -18.83 12.64
C SER A 4 -15.53 -17.33 12.51
N ILE A 5 -14.93 -16.57 13.42
CA ILE A 5 -14.82 -15.12 13.26
C ILE A 5 -13.98 -14.94 11.99
N LYS A 6 -14.63 -14.54 10.89
CA LYS A 6 -13.92 -14.11 9.68
C LYS A 6 -13.17 -12.83 10.06
N VAL A 7 -11.91 -12.95 10.43
CA VAL A 7 -11.02 -11.80 10.56
C VAL A 7 -10.91 -11.20 9.16
N ALA A 8 -11.39 -9.96 8.99
CA ALA A 8 -11.28 -9.26 7.73
C ALA A 8 -9.78 -9.10 7.38
N PRO A 9 -9.40 -9.22 6.09
CA PRO A 9 -8.00 -9.03 5.72
C PRO A 9 -7.58 -7.59 6.01
N LEU A 10 -6.40 -7.42 6.63
CA LEU A 10 -5.84 -6.09 6.93
C LEU A 10 -5.17 -5.45 5.70
N TYR A 11 -4.67 -6.26 4.77
CA TYR A 11 -3.91 -5.79 3.60
C TYR A 11 -4.34 -6.50 2.32
N ILE A 12 -4.31 -5.77 1.20
CA ILE A 12 -4.40 -6.30 -0.16
C ILE A 12 -3.05 -6.10 -0.86
N TYR A 13 -2.45 -7.21 -1.28
CA TYR A 13 -1.24 -7.19 -2.10
C TYR A 13 -1.61 -6.93 -3.56
N PHE A 14 -1.09 -5.85 -4.13
CA PHE A 14 -1.34 -5.50 -5.52
C PHE A 14 -0.01 -5.30 -6.28
N ALA A 15 0.01 -5.64 -7.56
CA ALA A 15 1.10 -5.26 -8.47
C ALA A 15 0.75 -3.90 -9.07
N GLY A 16 1.68 -2.95 -9.15
CA GLY A 16 1.38 -1.63 -9.71
C GLY A 16 0.73 -1.73 -11.08
N PRO A 17 -0.27 -0.89 -11.43
CA PRO A 17 -0.85 -0.90 -12.77
C PRO A 17 0.21 -0.70 -13.86
N PHE A 18 0.15 -1.46 -14.95
CA PHE A 18 1.13 -1.40 -16.05
C PHE A 18 0.51 -1.12 -17.42
N THR A 19 -0.80 -1.26 -17.55
CA THR A 19 -1.58 -0.95 -18.76
C THR A 19 -2.76 -0.05 -18.39
N PRO A 20 -3.32 0.71 -19.36
CA PRO A 20 -4.53 1.49 -19.14
C PRO A 20 -5.69 0.66 -18.56
N ASP A 21 -5.89 -0.56 -19.05
CA ASP A 21 -6.92 -1.46 -18.52
C ASP A 21 -6.69 -1.81 -17.04
N THR A 22 -5.45 -2.11 -16.66
CA THR A 22 -5.13 -2.42 -15.26
C THR A 22 -5.27 -1.20 -14.33
N VAL A 23 -5.17 0.02 -14.85
CA VAL A 23 -5.46 1.25 -14.10
C VAL A 23 -6.95 1.36 -13.81
N ILE A 24 -7.80 1.05 -14.79
CA ILE A 24 -9.26 1.01 -14.60
C ILE A 24 -9.64 -0.11 -13.63
N ASP A 25 -9.04 -1.29 -13.77
CA ASP A 25 -9.27 -2.43 -12.86
C ASP A 25 -8.83 -2.11 -11.43
N PHE A 26 -7.74 -1.36 -11.25
CA PHE A 26 -7.27 -0.90 -9.95
C PHE A 26 -8.33 -0.05 -9.25
N TRP A 27 -8.85 0.98 -9.91
CA TRP A 27 -9.90 1.83 -9.35
C TRP A 27 -11.22 1.08 -9.12
N ARG A 28 -11.58 0.17 -10.04
CA ARG A 28 -12.74 -0.72 -9.85
C ARG A 28 -12.60 -1.54 -8.57
N MET A 29 -11.42 -2.09 -8.30
CA MET A 29 -11.12 -2.84 -7.08
C MET A 29 -11.18 -1.92 -5.84
N THR A 30 -10.55 -0.74 -5.89
CA THR A 30 -10.56 0.26 -4.81
C THR A 30 -12.00 0.59 -4.41
N TRP A 31 -12.89 0.79 -5.39
CA TRP A 31 -14.32 1.00 -5.14
C TRP A 31 -15.02 -0.24 -4.58
N GLN A 32 -14.85 -1.41 -5.20
CA GLN A 32 -15.58 -2.63 -4.82
C GLN A 32 -15.31 -3.07 -3.37
N TYR A 33 -14.08 -2.91 -2.91
CA TYR A 33 -13.66 -3.31 -1.56
C TYR A 33 -13.71 -2.17 -0.53
N ASP A 34 -14.27 -1.02 -0.92
CA ASP A 34 -14.35 0.19 -0.09
C ASP A 34 -13.01 0.58 0.54
N ILE A 35 -11.97 0.58 -0.30
CA ILE A 35 -10.61 0.88 0.14
C ILE A 35 -10.51 2.35 0.49
N LYS A 36 -9.95 2.62 1.65
CA LYS A 36 -9.72 3.97 2.17
C LYS A 36 -8.26 4.39 2.11
N GLN A 37 -7.35 3.43 1.94
CA GLN A 37 -5.91 3.66 1.95
C GLN A 37 -5.17 2.87 0.89
N ILE A 38 -4.27 3.56 0.21
CA ILE A 38 -3.37 3.00 -0.79
C ILE A 38 -1.94 3.35 -0.39
N VAL A 39 -1.07 2.35 -0.25
CA VAL A 39 0.37 2.53 -0.04
C VAL A 39 1.11 2.15 -1.32
N MET A 40 1.77 3.13 -1.92
CA MET A 40 2.58 3.01 -3.13
C MET A 40 4.06 3.12 -2.78
N LEU A 41 4.82 2.06 -3.02
CA LEU A 41 6.23 1.92 -2.62
C LEU A 41 7.18 1.92 -3.84
N THR A 42 6.81 2.59 -4.93
CA THR A 42 7.62 2.64 -6.15
C THR A 42 7.47 3.98 -6.83
N ASN A 43 8.53 4.46 -7.47
CA ASN A 43 8.39 5.53 -8.44
C ASN A 43 7.76 4.98 -9.73
N LEU A 44 7.23 5.86 -10.58
CA LEU A 44 6.64 5.47 -11.87
C LEU A 44 7.70 4.87 -12.80
N ILE A 45 8.88 5.50 -12.80
CA ILE A 45 10.06 5.11 -13.58
C ILE A 45 11.23 5.03 -12.61
N GLU A 46 11.99 3.96 -12.68
CA GLU A 46 13.23 3.79 -11.93
C GLU A 46 14.35 3.39 -12.90
N GLY A 47 15.37 4.25 -13.00
CA GLY A 47 16.35 4.17 -14.09
C GLY A 47 15.67 4.37 -15.45
N SER A 48 15.72 3.34 -16.30
CA SER A 48 15.08 3.31 -17.63
C SER A 48 13.82 2.44 -17.68
N THR A 49 13.39 1.87 -16.54
CA THR A 49 12.30 0.89 -16.50
C THR A 49 11.03 1.52 -15.95
N ILE A 50 9.92 1.36 -16.67
CA ILE A 50 8.59 1.69 -16.16
C ILE A 50 8.21 0.65 -15.11
N LYS A 51 7.97 1.12 -13.88
CA LYS A 51 7.63 0.28 -12.72
C LYS A 51 6.16 0.31 -12.37
N CYS A 52 5.46 1.40 -12.72
CA CYS A 52 4.04 1.61 -12.48
C CYS A 52 3.57 2.74 -13.41
N LEU A 53 2.38 2.61 -13.99
CA LEU A 53 1.70 3.73 -14.61
C LEU A 53 1.13 4.65 -13.54
N ARG A 54 1.08 5.95 -13.83
CA ARG A 54 0.35 6.92 -13.01
C ARG A 54 -1.13 6.58 -13.12
N TYR A 55 -1.73 6.17 -12.02
CA TYR A 55 -3.15 5.85 -11.96
C TYR A 55 -3.99 6.97 -11.33
N TRP A 56 -3.40 8.08 -10.92
CA TRP A 56 -4.12 9.20 -10.32
C TRP A 56 -4.09 10.43 -11.23
N PRO A 57 -5.18 11.23 -11.25
CA PRO A 57 -5.24 12.44 -12.08
C PRO A 57 -4.34 13.56 -11.51
N GLN A 58 -4.15 14.62 -12.28
CA GLN A 58 -3.60 15.88 -11.73
C GLN A 58 -4.71 16.59 -10.96
N ASP A 59 -5.83 16.86 -11.63
CA ASP A 59 -7.01 17.50 -11.04
C ASP A 59 -8.16 16.50 -10.94
N GLU A 60 -8.69 16.03 -12.07
CA GLU A 60 -9.75 15.01 -12.14
C GLU A 60 -9.65 14.22 -13.46
N ASP A 61 -10.11 12.97 -13.45
CA ASP A 61 -10.19 12.10 -14.63
C ASP A 61 -11.19 10.95 -14.42
N ASP A 62 -11.62 10.32 -15.51
CA ASP A 62 -12.55 9.18 -15.50
C ASP A 62 -11.81 7.86 -15.73
N PHE A 63 -11.97 6.95 -14.76
CA PHE A 63 -11.43 5.59 -14.81
C PHE A 63 -12.56 4.59 -15.01
N GLY A 64 -13.00 4.46 -16.26
CA GLY A 64 -14.20 3.70 -16.61
C GLY A 64 -15.45 4.39 -16.06
N PRO A 65 -16.30 3.73 -15.24
CA PRO A 65 -17.49 4.35 -14.67
C PRO A 65 -17.23 5.18 -13.41
N LEU A 66 -15.96 5.32 -12.99
CA LEU A 66 -15.59 5.99 -11.75
C LEU A 66 -14.90 7.32 -12.07
N HIS A 67 -15.48 8.40 -11.58
CA HIS A 67 -14.84 9.72 -11.62
C HIS A 67 -13.93 9.85 -10.39
N VAL A 68 -12.67 10.22 -10.61
CA VAL A 68 -11.68 10.39 -9.54
C VAL A 68 -11.16 11.82 -9.59
N LYS A 69 -11.20 12.49 -8.44
CA LYS A 69 -10.71 13.86 -8.28
C LYS A 69 -9.66 13.92 -7.19
N THR A 70 -8.55 14.61 -7.43
CA THR A 70 -7.57 14.96 -6.41
C THR A 70 -8.13 16.12 -5.59
N GLU A 71 -8.41 15.88 -4.30
CA GLU A 71 -8.88 16.91 -3.37
C GLU A 71 -7.72 17.65 -2.72
N ASP A 72 -6.65 16.92 -2.42
CA ASP A 72 -5.48 17.45 -1.71
C ASP A 72 -4.20 16.69 -2.10
N GLU A 73 -3.07 17.39 -2.12
CA GLU A 73 -1.74 16.85 -2.37
C GLU A 73 -0.71 17.54 -1.48
N GLU A 74 -0.05 16.76 -0.63
CA GLU A 74 1.06 17.18 0.21
C GLU A 74 2.34 16.48 -0.22
N LEU A 75 3.39 17.26 -0.47
CA LEU A 75 4.70 16.76 -0.90
C LEU A 75 5.72 16.90 0.22
N TYR A 76 6.36 15.79 0.55
CA TYR A 76 7.43 15.69 1.54
C TYR A 76 8.73 15.26 0.86
N GLU A 77 9.84 15.28 1.61
CA GLU A 77 11.15 14.89 1.08
C GLU A 77 11.18 13.42 0.62
N SER A 78 10.56 12.51 1.39
CA SER A 78 10.62 11.07 1.16
C SER A 78 9.34 10.45 0.61
N HIS A 79 8.25 11.21 0.54
CA HIS A 79 6.94 10.72 0.15
C HIS A 79 5.99 11.84 -0.30
N ALA A 80 4.85 11.44 -0.85
CA ALA A 80 3.71 12.30 -1.10
C ALA A 80 2.44 11.70 -0.49
N VAL A 81 1.53 12.54 -0.04
CA VAL A 81 0.20 12.14 0.45
C VAL A 81 -0.83 12.80 -0.46
N ARG A 82 -1.79 12.01 -0.96
CA ARG A 82 -2.87 12.50 -1.83
C ARG A 82 -4.20 12.02 -1.33
N THR A 83 -5.18 12.91 -1.28
CA THR A 83 -6.57 12.54 -0.99
C THR A 83 -7.39 12.62 -2.26
N PHE A 84 -8.12 11.55 -2.56
CA PHE A 84 -8.96 11.46 -3.73
C PHE A 84 -10.43 11.30 -3.35
N GLN A 85 -11.30 12.05 -4.04
CA GLN A 85 -12.74 11.80 -4.07
C GLN A 85 -13.06 10.87 -5.23
N LEU A 86 -13.70 9.75 -4.92
CA LEU A 86 -14.22 8.78 -5.87
C LEU A 86 -15.72 8.98 -5.97
N GLN A 87 -16.23 9.10 -7.20
CA GLN A 87 -17.66 9.25 -7.44
C GLN A 87 -18.16 8.23 -8.47
N LYS A 88 -19.22 7.50 -8.12
CA LYS A 88 -19.96 6.60 -9.03
C LYS A 88 -21.46 6.83 -8.87
N GLY A 89 -22.06 7.49 -9.86
CA GLY A 89 -23.44 7.96 -9.75
C GLY A 89 -23.56 9.03 -8.66
N GLU A 90 -24.43 8.81 -7.68
CA GLU A 90 -24.64 9.71 -6.54
C GLU A 90 -23.73 9.38 -5.34
N GLU A 91 -23.12 8.19 -5.33
CA GLU A 91 -22.27 7.75 -4.22
C GLU A 91 -20.89 8.39 -4.33
N LYS A 92 -20.41 8.95 -3.22
CA LYS A 92 -19.08 9.55 -3.08
C LYS A 92 -18.31 8.87 -1.95
N ARG A 93 -17.02 8.63 -2.19
CA ARG A 93 -16.10 8.02 -1.23
C ARG A 93 -14.78 8.77 -1.25
N SER A 94 -14.04 8.72 -0.15
CA SER A 94 -12.69 9.28 -0.07
C SER A 94 -11.68 8.15 0.12
N VAL A 95 -10.52 8.30 -0.50
CA VAL A 95 -9.36 7.40 -0.35
C VAL A 95 -8.08 8.21 -0.32
N THR A 96 -7.17 7.84 0.57
CA THR A 96 -5.86 8.50 0.69
C THR A 96 -4.76 7.59 0.14
N GLN A 97 -3.90 8.13 -0.72
CA GLN A 97 -2.69 7.48 -1.19
C GLN A 97 -1.48 8.03 -0.46
N PHE A 98 -0.67 7.10 0.06
CA PHE A 98 0.65 7.35 0.62
C PHE A 98 1.68 6.81 -0.37
N HIS A 99 2.43 7.70 -1.00
CA HIS A 99 3.41 7.36 -2.03
C HIS A 99 4.82 7.60 -1.52
N PHE A 100 5.50 6.52 -1.10
CA PHE A 100 6.91 6.59 -0.70
C PHE A 100 7.83 6.61 -1.92
N THR A 101 8.54 7.72 -2.10
CA THR A 101 9.34 8.03 -3.30
C THR A 101 10.84 7.80 -3.10
N ALA A 102 11.29 7.73 -1.85
CA ALA A 102 12.71 7.58 -1.49
C ALA A 102 13.23 6.12 -1.57
N TRP A 103 12.42 5.14 -1.94
CA TRP A 103 12.89 3.75 -2.04
C TRP A 103 13.73 3.52 -3.30
N PRO A 104 15.01 3.11 -3.19
CA PRO A 104 15.86 2.88 -4.36
C PRO A 104 15.44 1.63 -5.16
N ASP A 105 15.71 1.63 -6.47
CA ASP A 105 15.47 0.49 -7.39
C ASP A 105 16.11 -0.81 -6.89
N LYS A 106 17.34 -0.71 -6.37
CA LYS A 106 18.09 -1.82 -5.80
C LYS A 106 18.46 -1.52 -4.36
N GLY A 107 18.21 -2.48 -3.47
CA GLY A 107 18.58 -2.39 -2.06
C GLY A 107 17.43 -1.96 -1.15
N VAL A 108 17.79 -1.33 -0.04
CA VAL A 108 16.89 -0.77 0.96
C VAL A 108 17.12 0.74 1.04
N PRO A 109 16.17 1.53 1.55
CA PRO A 109 16.40 2.96 1.79
C PRO A 109 17.64 3.15 2.68
N ASP A 110 18.50 4.10 2.32
CA ASP A 110 19.73 4.39 3.08
C ASP A 110 19.42 4.91 4.49
N ASP A 111 18.31 5.63 4.62
CA ASP A 111 17.75 6.05 5.90
C ASP A 111 16.55 5.20 6.29
N VAL A 112 16.73 4.30 7.25
CA VAL A 112 15.64 3.48 7.82
C VAL A 112 14.58 4.35 8.51
N MET A 113 14.97 5.51 9.06
CA MET A 113 14.02 6.41 9.72
C MET A 113 12.99 6.96 8.75
N SER A 114 13.37 7.20 7.49
CA SER A 114 12.42 7.62 6.45
C SER A 114 11.25 6.64 6.27
N VAL A 115 11.51 5.33 6.35
CA VAL A 115 10.48 4.28 6.22
C VAL A 115 9.62 4.20 7.47
N LEU A 116 10.23 4.34 8.66
CA LEU A 116 9.50 4.34 9.93
C LEU A 116 8.58 5.56 10.02
N ASN A 117 9.09 6.76 9.70
CA ASN A 117 8.31 8.00 9.70
C ASN A 117 7.16 7.92 8.68
N PHE A 118 7.42 7.38 7.49
CA PHE A 118 6.37 7.13 6.49
C PHE A 118 5.30 6.16 7.01
N ARG A 119 5.71 5.07 7.68
CA ARG A 119 4.77 4.12 8.30
C ARG A 119 3.92 4.79 9.37
N GLU A 120 4.52 5.61 10.24
CA GLU A 120 3.76 6.37 11.24
C GLU A 120 2.73 7.29 10.59
N GLU A 121 3.08 7.93 9.47
CA GLU A 121 2.15 8.79 8.73
C GLU A 121 0.96 8.01 8.16
N VAL A 122 1.21 6.82 7.60
CA VAL A 122 0.15 5.90 7.14
C VAL A 122 -0.76 5.50 8.31
N VAL A 123 -0.20 5.18 9.47
CA VAL A 123 -0.95 4.68 10.63
C VAL A 123 -1.75 5.76 11.33
N LYS A 124 -1.26 7.01 11.39
CA LYS A 124 -2.05 8.14 11.91
C LYS A 124 -3.37 8.31 11.18
N HIS A 125 -3.39 8.00 9.88
CA HIS A 125 -4.57 8.09 9.04
C HIS A 125 -5.39 6.79 9.01
N CYS A 126 -4.90 5.71 9.63
CA CYS A 126 -5.52 4.39 9.61
C CYS A 126 -6.28 4.11 10.89
N ASN A 127 -7.60 3.98 10.80
CA ASN A 127 -8.37 3.29 11.85
C ASN A 127 -8.66 1.85 11.40
N TYR A 128 -7.78 0.91 11.74
CA TYR A 128 -7.88 -0.50 11.35
C TYR A 128 -9.16 -1.21 11.85
N GLU A 129 -9.87 -0.65 12.83
CA GLU A 129 -11.15 -1.22 13.31
C GLU A 129 -12.35 -0.76 12.48
N GLU A 130 -12.25 0.41 11.85
CA GLU A 130 -13.33 1.00 11.05
C GLU A 130 -13.07 0.95 9.54
N HIS A 131 -11.80 0.91 9.12
CA HIS A 131 -11.41 0.94 7.72
C HIS A 131 -11.24 -0.50 7.21
N GLY A 132 -11.74 -0.73 5.99
CA GLY A 132 -11.47 -1.95 5.23
C GLY A 132 -9.98 -2.15 4.94
N PRO A 133 -9.60 -3.20 4.20
CA PRO A 133 -8.19 -3.49 3.92
C PRO A 133 -7.45 -2.31 3.29
N MET A 134 -6.16 -2.17 3.63
CA MET A 134 -5.25 -1.25 2.97
C MET A 134 -4.66 -1.91 1.71
N ILE A 135 -4.68 -1.23 0.56
CA ILE A 135 -3.90 -1.68 -0.59
C ILE A 135 -2.44 -1.34 -0.35
N VAL A 136 -1.53 -2.31 -0.53
CA VAL A 136 -0.08 -2.06 -0.54
C VAL A 136 0.48 -2.60 -1.84
N HIS A 137 1.16 -1.74 -2.60
CA HIS A 137 1.77 -2.11 -3.88
C HIS A 137 3.13 -1.48 -4.09
N CYS A 138 3.91 -2.11 -4.96
CA CYS A 138 5.12 -1.52 -5.54
C CYS A 138 5.04 -1.73 -7.06
N SER A 139 6.09 -2.24 -7.67
CA SER A 139 6.07 -2.69 -9.07
C SER A 139 5.43 -4.08 -9.17
N ALA A 140 6.15 -5.16 -8.82
CA ALA A 140 5.60 -6.53 -8.86
C ALA A 140 4.66 -6.88 -7.68
N GLY A 141 4.60 -6.05 -6.62
CA GLY A 141 3.79 -6.33 -5.43
C GLY A 141 4.35 -7.43 -4.53
N ILE A 142 5.69 -7.55 -4.46
CA ILE A 142 6.36 -8.64 -3.75
C ILE A 142 7.40 -8.13 -2.74
N GLY A 143 8.51 -7.54 -3.20
CA GLY A 143 9.65 -7.16 -2.36
C GLY A 143 9.33 -6.05 -1.36
N ARG A 144 9.27 -4.80 -1.82
CA ARG A 144 8.98 -3.62 -0.98
C ARG A 144 7.63 -3.74 -0.26
N THR A 145 6.62 -4.22 -0.96
CA THR A 145 5.29 -4.52 -0.41
C THR A 145 5.38 -5.49 0.77
N GLY A 146 6.11 -6.60 0.62
CA GLY A 146 6.32 -7.56 1.69
C GLY A 146 7.06 -6.97 2.87
N THR A 147 8.14 -6.21 2.61
CA THR A 147 8.91 -5.54 3.66
C THR A 147 8.07 -4.56 4.46
N PHE A 148 7.29 -3.70 3.80
CA PHE A 148 6.43 -2.72 4.47
C PHE A 148 5.34 -3.39 5.32
N ILE A 149 4.66 -4.41 4.78
CA ILE A 149 3.62 -5.14 5.52
C ILE A 149 4.23 -5.86 6.73
N ALA A 150 5.40 -6.48 6.57
CA ALA A 150 6.08 -7.15 7.66
C ALA A 150 6.46 -6.16 8.76
N LEU A 151 7.02 -5.00 8.39
CA LEU A 151 7.38 -3.94 9.32
C LEU A 151 6.14 -3.44 10.08
N ASP A 152 5.06 -3.11 9.37
CA ASP A 152 3.82 -2.63 10.00
C ASP A 152 3.23 -3.67 10.96
N TYR A 153 3.16 -4.95 10.54
CA TYR A 153 2.67 -6.03 11.39
C TYR A 153 3.55 -6.22 12.64
N LEU A 154 4.87 -6.29 12.48
CA LEU A 154 5.79 -6.53 13.59
C LEU A 154 5.81 -5.40 14.61
N LEU A 155 5.72 -4.14 14.17
CA LEU A 155 5.61 -2.99 15.07
C LEU A 155 4.30 -2.99 15.86
N ARG A 156 3.18 -3.42 15.26
CA ARG A 156 1.88 -3.57 15.93
C ARG A 156 1.91 -4.70 16.96
N GLU A 157 2.45 -5.87 16.60
CA GLU A 157 2.59 -7.00 17.52
C GLU A 157 3.56 -6.67 18.66
N GLY A 158 4.65 -5.96 18.37
CA GLY A 158 5.62 -5.52 19.38
C GLY A 158 5.06 -4.47 20.35
N SER A 159 4.11 -3.65 19.90
CA SER A 159 3.43 -2.66 20.76
C SER A 159 2.40 -3.30 21.71
N SER A 160 1.88 -4.49 21.37
CA SER A 160 0.79 -5.17 22.10
C SER A 160 1.22 -6.46 22.81
N GLY A 161 2.36 -7.05 22.43
CA GLY A 161 2.81 -8.36 22.89
C GLY A 161 4.22 -8.35 23.51
N PRO A 162 4.57 -9.36 24.32
CA PRO A 162 5.85 -9.42 25.04
C PRO A 162 7.04 -9.86 24.16
N LYS A 163 6.79 -10.32 22.92
CA LYS A 163 7.84 -10.84 22.02
C LYS A 163 7.46 -10.66 20.54
N ILE A 164 8.39 -10.11 19.77
CA ILE A 164 8.31 -10.02 18.31
C ILE A 164 8.87 -11.31 17.69
N ASP A 165 8.10 -11.98 16.84
CA ASP A 165 8.54 -13.19 16.11
C ASP A 165 8.56 -12.95 14.60
N VAL A 166 9.73 -12.51 14.12
CA VAL A 166 9.98 -12.20 12.71
C VAL A 166 9.85 -13.46 11.84
N ILE A 167 10.29 -14.62 12.31
CA ILE A 167 10.28 -15.87 11.52
C ILE A 167 8.83 -16.31 11.29
N ASN A 168 8.02 -16.28 12.34
CA ASN A 168 6.60 -16.61 12.24
C ASN A 168 5.83 -15.60 11.37
N CYS A 169 6.15 -14.30 11.46
CA CYS A 169 5.59 -13.28 10.59
C CYS A 169 5.84 -13.61 9.10
N VAL A 170 7.10 -13.84 8.73
CA VAL A 170 7.44 -14.16 7.33
C VAL A 170 6.80 -15.48 6.88
N SER A 171 6.74 -16.48 7.77
CA SER A 171 6.07 -17.76 7.49
C SER A 171 4.58 -17.56 7.17
N LYS A 172 3.85 -16.79 8.00
CA LYS A 172 2.43 -16.48 7.78
C LYS A 172 2.21 -15.70 6.49
N MET A 173 3.05 -14.70 6.20
CA MET A 173 2.96 -13.92 4.96
C MET A 173 3.15 -14.78 3.72
N ARG A 174 4.12 -15.71 3.75
CA ARG A 174 4.37 -16.65 2.64
C ARG A 174 3.26 -17.68 2.42
N GLN A 175 2.50 -18.01 3.47
CA GLN A 175 1.30 -18.85 3.34
C GLN A 175 0.14 -18.12 2.64
N GLN A 176 0.09 -16.79 2.72
CA GLN A 176 -0.96 -15.98 2.08
C GLN A 176 -0.59 -15.55 0.65
N ARG A 177 0.71 -15.33 0.35
CA ARG A 177 1.20 -15.03 -1.00
C ARG A 177 2.61 -15.54 -1.21
N VAL A 178 2.80 -16.31 -2.28
CA VAL A 178 4.10 -16.89 -2.65
C VAL A 178 5.11 -15.77 -2.95
N CYS A 179 6.37 -15.99 -2.55
CA CYS A 179 7.52 -15.07 -2.75
C CYS A 179 7.52 -13.75 -1.97
N VAL A 180 6.59 -13.51 -1.03
CA VAL A 180 6.66 -12.35 -0.13
C VAL A 180 8.01 -12.34 0.62
N ILE A 181 8.72 -11.20 0.49
CA ILE A 181 10.12 -10.97 0.92
C ILE A 181 11.13 -11.81 0.11
N GLN A 182 11.72 -11.19 -0.92
CA GLN A 182 12.51 -11.83 -1.98
C GLN A 182 14.00 -12.04 -1.67
N THR A 183 14.62 -11.19 -0.83
CA THR A 183 16.08 -11.16 -0.68
C THR A 183 16.48 -11.13 0.79
N LEU A 184 17.56 -11.83 1.16
CA LEU A 184 18.18 -11.81 2.51
C LEU A 184 18.47 -10.39 3.03
N VAL A 185 18.63 -9.40 2.13
CA VAL A 185 18.83 -7.99 2.49
C VAL A 185 17.62 -7.40 3.22
N SER A 186 16.41 -7.88 2.95
CA SER A 186 15.18 -7.44 3.63
C SER A 186 15.09 -7.91 5.09
N PHE A 187 15.94 -8.84 5.53
CA PHE A 187 16.05 -9.28 6.93
C PHE A 187 17.08 -8.48 7.75
N LYS A 188 17.79 -7.53 7.13
CA LYS A 188 18.82 -6.71 7.78
C LYS A 188 18.36 -5.30 8.13
N LEU A 189 17.06 -5.00 8.03
CA LEU A 189 16.47 -3.80 8.63
C LEU A 189 16.37 -3.97 10.14
#